data_AF-A0A7S1DIY9-F1
#
_entry.id   AF-A0A7S1DIY9-F1
#
_cell.length_a   1.000
_cell.length_b   1.000
_cell.length_c   1.000
_cell.angle_alpha   90.00
_cell.angle_beta   90.00
_cell.angle_gamma   90.00
#
_symmetry.space_group_name_H-M   'P 1'
#
loop_
_entity.id
_entity.type
_entity.pdbx_description
1 polymer ?
#
loop_
_entity_poly.entity_id
_entity_poly.type
_entity_poly.pdbx_seq_one_letter_code
_entity_poly.pdbx_strand_id
1 'polypeptide(L)'
;VEMQSVALRSLINHLYEKAASPSEHSRARAFRVRLEGLMERMGRAQGGQCPITMEAFEETDRRVTVLECYHMVDGDAWEKWVEKKHADGEQVQCPICRHTITFYE
;
A
#
# COMPACT_ATOMS: atom_id res chain seq x y z
N VAL A 1 6.15 7.74 8.48
CA VAL A 1 6.45 6.38 7.98
C VAL A 1 5.71 6.18 6.66
N GLU A 2 6.29 6.63 5.55
CA GLU A 2 5.61 6.79 4.25
C GLU A 2 5.76 5.58 3.28
N MET A 3 6.10 4.38 3.76
CA MET A 3 7.05 3.61 2.96
C MET A 3 6.60 2.26 2.37
N GLN A 4 5.31 1.98 2.13
CA GLN A 4 4.94 0.66 1.56
C GLN A 4 4.24 0.67 0.19
N SER A 5 3.64 1.78 -0.26
CA SER A 5 2.99 1.83 -1.58
C SER A 5 3.54 2.87 -2.55
N VAL A 6 3.83 4.08 -2.06
CA VAL A 6 4.67 5.04 -2.79
C VAL A 6 6.06 4.46 -2.99
N ALA A 7 6.63 3.81 -1.98
CA ALA A 7 7.94 3.17 -2.10
C ALA A 7 7.96 2.10 -3.19
N LEU A 8 6.89 1.33 -3.38
CA LEU A 8 6.89 0.23 -4.34
C LEU A 8 6.65 0.72 -5.79
N ARG A 9 5.74 1.69 -6.00
CA ARG A 9 5.60 2.37 -7.29
C ARG A 9 6.86 3.18 -7.64
N SER A 10 7.45 3.86 -6.66
CA SER A 10 8.71 4.59 -6.80
C SER A 10 9.88 3.65 -7.09
N LEU A 11 9.97 2.49 -6.42
CA LEU A 11 10.97 1.46 -6.70
C LEU A 11 10.81 0.91 -8.12
N ILE A 12 9.58 0.65 -8.58
CA ILE A 12 9.33 0.19 -9.94
C ILE A 12 9.76 1.25 -10.97
N ASN A 13 9.42 2.52 -10.74
CA ASN A 13 9.84 3.61 -11.61
C ASN A 13 11.37 3.76 -11.61
N HIS A 14 12.01 3.66 -10.44
CA HIS A 14 13.46 3.70 -10.31
C HIS A 14 14.15 2.51 -11.03
N LEU A 15 13.61 1.31 -10.89
CA LEU A 15 14.10 0.11 -11.60
C LEU A 15 13.90 0.25 -13.12
N TYR A 16 12.84 0.92 -13.54
CA TYR A 16 12.58 1.22 -14.95
C TYR A 16 13.57 2.25 -15.49
N GLU A 17 13.85 3.33 -14.74
CA GLU A 17 14.83 4.36 -15.10
C GLU A 17 16.27 3.83 -15.13
N LYS A 18 16.61 2.90 -14.24
CA LYS A 18 17.93 2.27 -14.17
C LYS A 18 18.12 1.09 -15.11
N ALA A 19 17.09 0.68 -15.85
CA ALA A 19 17.21 -0.41 -16.81
C ALA A 19 18.16 0.00 -17.95
N ALA A 20 19.28 -0.71 -18.09
CA ALA A 20 20.28 -0.42 -19.12
C ALA A 20 20.01 -1.17 -20.43
N SER A 21 19.06 -2.11 -20.42
CA SER A 21 18.76 -2.99 -21.56
C SER A 21 17.25 -3.17 -21.81
N PRO A 22 16.84 -3.51 -23.05
CA PRO A 22 15.44 -3.84 -23.36
C PRO A 22 14.88 -5.02 -22.54
N SER A 23 15.73 -5.98 -22.17
CA SER A 23 15.37 -7.12 -21.32
C SER A 23 15.04 -6.69 -19.89
N GLU A 24 15.79 -5.74 -19.33
CA GLU A 24 15.53 -5.21 -17.98
C GLU A 24 14.24 -4.39 -17.93
N HIS A 25 13.99 -3.56 -18.94
CA HIS A 25 12.71 -2.86 -19.08
C HIS A 25 11.53 -3.83 -19.15
N SER A 26 11.68 -4.91 -19.93
CA SER A 26 10.64 -5.94 -20.05
C SER A 26 10.37 -6.64 -18.71
N ARG A 27 11.42 -6.91 -17.92
CA ARG A 27 11.30 -7.49 -16.57
C ARG A 27 10.65 -6.52 -15.58
N ALA A 28 11.05 -5.25 -15.58
CA ALA A 28 10.45 -4.21 -14.73
C ALA A 28 8.96 -4.03 -15.05
N ARG A 29 8.60 -4.01 -16.34
CA ARG A 29 7.19 -3.95 -16.79
C ARG A 29 6.41 -5.18 -16.34
N ALA A 30 6.94 -6.39 -16.53
CA ALA A 30 6.26 -7.62 -16.10
C ALA A 30 6.06 -7.67 -14.58
N PHE A 31 7.06 -7.22 -13.82
CA PHE A 31 6.98 -7.11 -12.37
C PHE A 31 5.88 -6.13 -11.93
N ARG A 32 5.80 -4.95 -12.59
CA ARG A 32 4.73 -3.98 -12.35
C ARG A 32 3.34 -4.57 -12.55
N VAL A 33 3.10 -5.20 -13.71
CA VAL A 33 1.81 -5.82 -14.03
C VAL A 33 1.42 -6.89 -13.01
N ARG A 34 2.39 -7.72 -12.59
CA ARG A 34 2.13 -8.77 -11.60
C ARG A 34 1.77 -8.19 -10.23
N LEU A 35 2.41 -7.09 -9.85
CA LEU A 35 2.13 -6.40 -8.61
C LEU A 35 0.75 -5.72 -8.62
N GLU A 36 0.43 -4.99 -9.69
CA GLU A 36 -0.88 -4.37 -9.89
C GLU A 36 -2.00 -5.41 -9.76
N GLY A 37 -1.87 -6.55 -10.46
CA GLY A 37 -2.84 -7.64 -10.36
C GLY A 37 -2.89 -8.32 -8.98
N LEU A 38 -1.81 -8.28 -8.20
CA LEU A 38 -1.84 -8.75 -6.80
C LEU A 38 -2.63 -7.80 -5.92
N MET A 39 -2.37 -6.49 -6.03
CA MET A 39 -3.09 -5.46 -5.28
C MET A 39 -4.59 -5.47 -5.60
N GLU A 40 -4.94 -5.61 -6.88
CA GLU A 40 -6.34 -5.70 -7.31
C GLU A 40 -7.07 -6.91 -6.69
N ARG A 41 -6.39 -8.08 -6.62
CA ARG A 41 -6.95 -9.28 -5.96
C ARG A 41 -7.11 -9.08 -4.46
N MET A 42 -6.15 -8.45 -3.79
CA MET A 42 -6.23 -8.15 -2.35
C MET A 42 -7.35 -7.13 -2.08
N GLY A 43 -7.49 -6.11 -2.92
CA GLY A 43 -8.57 -5.13 -2.85
C GLY A 43 -9.93 -5.81 -2.96
N ARG A 44 -10.13 -6.64 -3.98
CA ARG A 44 -11.37 -7.43 -4.14
C ARG A 44 -11.66 -8.35 -2.95
N ALA A 45 -10.66 -9.05 -2.42
CA ALA A 45 -10.83 -9.93 -1.27
C ALA A 45 -11.33 -9.18 -0.01
N GLN A 46 -11.08 -7.87 0.05
CA GLN A 46 -11.53 -6.97 1.13
C GLN A 46 -12.80 -6.19 0.80
N GLY A 47 -13.48 -6.51 -0.33
CA GLY A 47 -14.69 -5.81 -0.75
C GLY A 47 -14.44 -4.54 -1.59
N GLY A 48 -13.20 -4.30 -2.02
CA GLY A 48 -12.86 -3.21 -2.95
C GLY A 48 -12.85 -1.81 -2.34
N GLN A 49 -13.00 -1.69 -1.02
CA GLN A 49 -13.12 -0.41 -0.32
C GLN A 49 -12.10 -0.29 0.82
N CYS A 50 -11.67 0.94 1.08
CA CYS A 50 -10.85 1.28 2.24
C CYS A 50 -11.68 1.16 3.53
N PRO A 51 -11.22 0.41 4.55
CA PRO A 51 -11.97 0.21 5.80
C PRO A 51 -12.01 1.46 6.70
N ILE A 52 -11.27 2.52 6.36
CA ILE A 52 -11.21 3.76 7.15
C ILE A 52 -12.16 4.80 6.54
N THR A 53 -12.14 4.98 5.22
CA THR A 53 -12.92 5.98 4.49
C THR A 53 -14.23 5.43 3.93
N MET A 54 -14.33 4.11 3.78
CA MET A 54 -15.40 3.38 3.08
C MET A 54 -15.46 3.68 1.56
N GLU A 55 -14.44 4.32 1.01
CA GLU A 55 -14.38 4.68 -0.40
C GLU A 55 -13.72 3.57 -1.23
N ALA A 56 -14.10 3.48 -2.51
CA ALA A 56 -13.58 2.46 -3.40
C ALA A 56 -12.10 2.71 -3.75
N PHE A 57 -11.29 1.65 -3.72
CA PHE A 57 -9.89 1.75 -4.14
C PHE A 57 -9.74 2.07 -5.64
N GLU A 58 -10.71 1.65 -6.46
CA GLU A 58 -10.71 1.83 -7.92
C GLU A 58 -10.96 3.29 -8.35
N GLU A 59 -11.62 4.09 -7.50
CA GLU A 59 -12.05 5.46 -7.86
C GLU A 59 -11.00 6.53 -7.55
N THR A 60 -9.82 6.14 -7.10
CA THR A 60 -8.90 7.10 -6.52
C THR A 60 -7.49 6.96 -7.09
N ASP A 61 -6.95 8.07 -7.60
CA ASP A 61 -5.50 8.27 -7.76
C ASP A 61 -4.75 8.23 -6.40
N ARG A 62 -5.41 7.79 -5.33
CA ARG A 62 -4.86 7.78 -3.99
C ARG A 62 -3.84 6.68 -3.86
N ARG A 63 -2.84 7.01 -3.08
CA ARG A 63 -1.84 6.08 -2.58
C ARG A 63 -2.55 5.01 -1.74
N VAL A 64 -2.41 3.74 -2.09
CA VAL A 64 -2.99 2.63 -1.30
C VAL A 64 -1.90 1.93 -0.51
N THR A 65 -1.93 1.96 0.81
CA THR A 65 -0.96 1.26 1.67
C THR A 65 -1.39 -0.18 1.92
N VAL A 66 -0.47 -1.12 1.73
CA VAL A 66 -0.62 -2.52 2.18
C VAL A 66 0.04 -2.61 3.55
N LEU A 67 -0.67 -3.09 4.56
CA LEU A 67 -0.17 -3.29 5.92
C LEU A 67 0.61 -4.61 6.05
N GLU A 68 1.35 -4.79 7.15
CA GLU A 68 2.09 -6.02 7.45
C GLU A 68 1.19 -7.27 7.49
N CYS A 69 -0.07 -7.09 7.89
CA CYS A 69 -1.10 -8.12 7.90
C CYS A 69 -1.79 -8.33 6.53
N TYR A 70 -1.22 -7.78 5.45
CA TYR A 70 -1.70 -7.86 4.07
C TYR A 70 -3.07 -7.22 3.79
N HIS A 71 -3.59 -6.43 4.72
CA HIS A 71 -4.79 -5.62 4.49
C HIS A 71 -4.44 -4.29 3.81
N MET A 72 -5.35 -3.77 2.99
CA MET A 72 -5.16 -2.52 2.25
C MET A 72 -5.97 -1.39 2.88
N VAL A 73 -5.39 -0.19 2.85
CA VAL A 73 -5.99 1.05 3.34
C VAL A 73 -5.55 2.21 2.44
N ASP A 74 -6.33 3.29 2.40
CA ASP A 74 -5.86 4.54 1.79
C ASP A 74 -4.68 5.09 2.60
N GLY A 75 -3.64 5.56 1.91
CA GLY A 75 -2.40 6.05 2.49
C GLY A 75 -2.62 7.25 3.41
N ASP A 76 -3.33 8.27 2.91
CA ASP A 76 -3.61 9.49 3.67
C ASP A 76 -4.52 9.20 4.88
N ALA A 77 -5.46 8.27 4.72
CA ALA A 77 -6.33 7.85 5.82
C ALA A 77 -5.57 7.05 6.88
N TRP A 78 -4.61 6.22 6.43
CA TRP A 78 -3.74 5.47 7.32
C TRP A 78 -2.82 6.38 8.13
N GLU A 79 -2.23 7.40 7.53
CA GLU A 79 -1.37 8.35 8.24
C GLU A 79 -2.14 9.07 9.36
N LYS A 80 -3.34 9.57 9.06
CA LYS A 80 -4.23 10.18 10.08
C LYS A 80 -4.65 9.20 11.17
N TRP A 81 -4.88 7.93 10.82
CA TRP A 81 -5.21 6.88 11.78
C TRP A 81 -4.05 6.64 12.75
N VAL A 82 -2.82 6.52 12.23
CA VAL A 82 -1.60 6.34 13.03
C VAL A 82 -1.39 7.52 13.97
N GLU A 83 -1.45 8.75 13.44
CA GLU A 83 -1.30 9.98 14.23
C GLU A 83 -2.28 10.03 15.40
N LYS A 84 -3.56 9.74 15.12
CA LYS A 84 -4.59 9.69 16.16
C LYS A 84 -4.28 8.65 17.23
N LYS A 85 -3.91 7.43 16.86
CA LYS A 85 -3.60 6.36 17.81
C LYS A 85 -2.40 6.69 18.70
N HIS A 86 -1.36 7.28 18.13
CA HIS A 86 -0.23 7.77 18.91
C HIS A 86 -0.61 8.90 19.87
N ALA A 87 -1.44 9.86 19.44
CA ALA A 87 -1.94 10.93 20.28
C ALA A 87 -2.80 10.41 21.45
N ASP A 88 -3.58 9.35 21.21
CA ASP A 88 -4.42 8.69 22.21
C ASP A 88 -3.60 7.73 23.12
N GLY A 89 -2.29 7.56 22.88
CA GLY A 89 -1.42 6.62 23.61
C GLY A 89 -1.74 5.15 23.34
N GLU A 90 -2.42 4.85 22.24
CA GLU A 90 -2.86 3.52 21.86
C GLU A 90 -1.88 2.84 20.89
N GLN A 91 -1.87 1.51 20.90
CA GLN A 91 -1.18 0.74 19.85
C GLN A 91 -1.89 0.94 18.51
N VAL A 92 -1.11 1.08 17.44
CA VAL A 92 -1.64 1.08 16.09
C VAL A 92 -2.01 -0.34 15.69
N GLN A 93 -3.29 -0.54 15.39
CA GLN A 93 -3.82 -1.83 14.95
C GLN A 93 -4.49 -1.70 13.59
N CYS A 94 -4.42 -2.78 12.80
CA CYS A 94 -5.18 -2.90 11.57
C CYS A 94 -6.69 -2.76 11.85
N PRO A 95 -7.42 -1.90 11.11
CA PRO A 95 -8.85 -1.69 11.34
C PRO A 95 -9.71 -2.93 11.00
N ILE A 96 -9.17 -3.88 10.21
CA ILE A 96 -9.89 -5.09 9.80
C ILE A 96 -9.63 -6.24 10.79
N CYS A 97 -8.36 -6.62 10.97
CA CYS A 97 -8.00 -7.83 11.73
C CYS A 97 -7.41 -7.56 13.12
N ARG A 98 -7.26 -6.30 13.51
CA ARG A 98 -6.65 -5.86 14.79
C ARG A 98 -5.21 -6.32 15.04
N HIS A 99 -4.53 -6.83 14.01
CA HIS A 99 -3.10 -7.09 14.09
C HIS A 99 -2.37 -5.80 14.46
N THR A 100 -1.54 -5.84 15.52
CA THR A 100 -0.72 -4.71 15.94
C THR A 100 0.36 -4.46 14.90
N ILE A 101 0.43 -3.23 14.41
CA ILE A 101 1.43 -2.79 13.43
C ILE A 101 2.65 -2.30 14.22
N THR A 102 3.82 -2.81 13.87
CA THR A 102 5.06 -2.42 14.52
C THR A 102 5.82 -1.46 13.62
N PHE A 103 6.26 -0.32 14.17
CA PHE A 103 7.14 0.60 13.45
C PHE A 103 8.57 0.35 13.91
N TYR A 104 9.43 -0.05 12.97
CA TYR A 104 10.87 -0.16 13.23
C TYR A 104 11.50 1.22 12.97
N GLU A 105 12.24 1.73 13.96
CA GLU A 105 13.01 2.99 13.89
C GLU A 105 14.28 2.85 13.04
#